data_AF-A0A553JWU7-F1
#
_entry.id   AF-A0A553JWU7-F1
#
_cell.length_a   1.000
_cell.length_b   1.000
_cell.length_c   1.000
_cell.angle_alpha   90.00
_cell.angle_beta   90.00
_cell.angle_gamma   90.00
#
_symmetry.space_group_name_H-M   'P 1'
#
loop_
_entity.id
_entity.type
_entity.pdbx_description
1 polymer ?
#
loop_
_entity_poly.entity_id
_entity_poly.type
_entity_poly.pdbx_seq_one_letter_code
_entity_poly.pdbx_strand_id
1 'polypeptide(L)'
;MMMSIWDRITGRRGSSGKGAPLAGHAELHARAEAGDADAMVEYALLLVDDNPAESTAWLRRAADTGHPQGSYYLGVVLNDEGDVDGAREQWRRATDAGYTPAMHILGFTLYEAGEVDLAKQHWRRAVDGGNADSMVFLAMRLLQEGDADGGRALLERAAALGNQLAVEGLAQLDTSDGRGS
;
A
#
# COMPACT_ATOMS: atom_id res chain seq x y z
N MET A 1 0.95 -23.96 -3.76
CA MET A 1 -0.05 -23.33 -2.88
C MET A 1 -0.21 -21.91 -3.36
N MET A 2 -1.39 -21.49 -3.81
CA MET A 2 -1.60 -20.10 -4.25
C MET A 2 -1.64 -19.20 -3.00
N MET A 3 -0.91 -18.09 -3.03
CA MET A 3 -0.98 -17.06 -1.99
C MET A 3 -2.37 -16.42 -2.01
N SER A 4 -2.96 -16.21 -0.84
CA SER A 4 -4.19 -15.45 -0.74
C SER A 4 -3.91 -13.97 -1.05
N ILE A 5 -4.95 -13.22 -1.44
CA ILE A 5 -4.88 -11.75 -1.52
C ILE A 5 -4.31 -11.15 -0.24
N TRP A 6 -4.65 -11.76 0.88
CA TRP A 6 -4.31 -11.26 2.20
C TRP A 6 -2.89 -11.57 2.64
N ASP A 7 -2.29 -12.67 2.16
CA ASP A 7 -0.86 -12.96 2.33
C ASP A 7 0.00 -11.82 1.71
N ARG A 8 -0.49 -11.24 0.60
CA ARG A 8 0.14 -10.10 -0.07
C ARG A 8 -0.09 -8.78 0.67
N ILE A 9 -1.29 -8.58 1.22
CA ILE A 9 -1.66 -7.35 1.93
C ILE A 9 -0.99 -7.24 3.32
N THR A 10 -0.97 -8.34 4.07
CA THR A 10 -0.58 -8.34 5.48
C THR A 10 0.86 -8.82 5.70
N GLY A 11 1.51 -9.34 4.66
CA GLY A 11 2.85 -9.92 4.73
C GLY A 11 2.94 -11.19 5.59
N ARG A 12 1.81 -11.74 6.06
CA ARG A 12 1.79 -12.99 6.82
C ARG A 12 1.99 -14.16 5.87
N ARG A 13 3.09 -14.88 6.04
CA ARG A 13 3.26 -16.21 5.43
C ARG A 13 2.55 -17.24 6.30
N GLY A 14 1.45 -17.79 5.81
CA GLY A 14 0.87 -19.06 6.24
C GLY A 14 0.91 -19.31 7.75
N SER A 15 0.03 -18.64 8.49
CA SER A 15 -0.26 -19.04 9.86
C SER A 15 -1.50 -19.93 9.84
N SER A 16 -1.29 -21.24 9.70
CA SER A 16 -2.25 -22.27 10.09
C SER A 16 -2.43 -22.25 11.62
N GLY A 17 -2.93 -21.15 12.15
CA GLY A 17 -3.20 -20.98 13.56
C GLY A 17 -4.70 -20.93 13.73
N LYS A 18 -5.34 -22.09 13.91
CA LYS A 18 -6.64 -22.18 14.59
C LYS A 18 -6.46 -21.62 16.00
N GLY A 19 -6.44 -20.30 16.13
CA GLY A 19 -6.37 -19.60 17.39
C GLY A 19 -7.78 -19.44 17.90
N ALA A 20 -8.11 -20.07 19.02
CA ALA A 20 -9.35 -19.83 19.75
C ALA A 20 -9.65 -18.31 19.81
N PRO A 21 -10.93 -17.88 19.80
CA PRO A 21 -11.27 -16.47 19.90
C PRO A 21 -10.70 -15.93 21.22
N LEU A 22 -9.55 -15.25 21.13
CA LEU A 22 -8.98 -14.49 22.23
C LEU A 22 -10.02 -13.46 22.66
N ALA A 23 -10.13 -13.18 23.96
CA ALA A 23 -11.07 -12.19 24.50
C ALA A 23 -11.02 -10.83 23.76
N GLY A 24 -9.85 -10.49 23.20
CA GLY A 24 -9.68 -9.32 22.33
C GLY A 24 -10.55 -9.31 21.07
N HIS A 25 -10.87 -10.46 20.47
CA HIS A 25 -11.78 -10.51 19.30
C HIS A 25 -13.21 -10.11 19.67
N ALA A 26 -13.70 -10.54 20.84
CA ALA A 26 -15.07 -10.25 21.26
C ALA A 26 -15.25 -8.76 21.60
N GLU A 27 -14.25 -8.16 22.26
CA GLU A 27 -14.23 -6.72 22.54
C GLU A 27 -14.12 -5.92 21.25
N LEU A 28 -13.24 -6.32 20.33
CA LEU A 28 -13.04 -5.65 19.05
C LEU A 28 -14.28 -5.71 18.17
N HIS A 29 -14.93 -6.88 18.12
CA HIS A 29 -16.20 -7.05 17.44
C HIS A 29 -17.30 -6.17 18.04
N ALA A 30 -17.40 -6.10 19.37
CA ALA A 30 -18.39 -5.25 20.04
C ALA A 30 -18.17 -3.75 19.73
N ARG A 31 -16.90 -3.30 19.67
CA ARG A 31 -16.55 -1.93 19.27
C ARG A 31 -16.89 -1.67 17.79
N ALA A 32 -16.56 -2.61 16.91
CA ALA A 32 -16.88 -2.54 15.49
C ALA A 32 -18.41 -2.42 15.26
N GLU A 33 -19.21 -3.25 15.96
CA GLU A 33 -20.68 -3.18 15.96
C GLU A 33 -21.20 -1.86 16.55
N ALA A 34 -20.50 -1.26 17.51
CA ALA A 34 -20.83 0.06 18.06
C ALA A 34 -20.48 1.24 17.12
N GLY A 35 -19.90 0.98 15.95
CA GLY A 35 -19.60 2.00 14.95
C GLY A 35 -18.18 2.56 14.98
N ASP A 36 -17.28 1.97 15.79
CA ASP A 36 -15.87 2.35 15.84
C ASP A 36 -15.14 1.91 14.56
N ALA A 37 -14.81 2.86 13.69
CA ALA A 37 -14.22 2.60 12.38
C ALA A 37 -12.82 1.97 12.44
N ASP A 38 -12.02 2.33 13.45
CA ASP A 38 -10.72 1.70 13.69
C ASP A 38 -10.93 0.23 14.06
N ALA A 39 -11.86 -0.03 14.98
CA ALA A 39 -12.21 -1.40 15.39
C ALA A 39 -12.77 -2.23 14.23
N MET A 40 -13.56 -1.64 13.32
CA MET A 40 -14.04 -2.32 12.12
C MET A 40 -12.88 -2.80 11.25
N VAL A 41 -11.86 -1.96 11.03
CA VAL A 41 -10.69 -2.35 10.23
C VAL A 41 -9.86 -3.38 10.96
N GLU A 42 -9.54 -3.17 12.24
CA GLU A 42 -8.77 -4.12 13.04
C GLU A 42 -9.46 -5.49 13.08
N TYR A 43 -10.78 -5.52 13.29
CA TYR A 43 -11.56 -6.76 13.29
C TYR A 43 -11.56 -7.42 11.92
N ALA A 44 -11.76 -6.64 10.86
CA ALA A 44 -11.68 -7.17 9.50
C ALA A 44 -10.34 -7.83 9.22
N LEU A 45 -9.22 -7.22 9.64
CA LEU A 45 -7.87 -7.75 9.44
C LEU A 45 -7.61 -9.05 10.22
N LEU A 46 -8.37 -9.34 11.27
CA LEU A 46 -8.32 -10.63 11.97
C LEU A 46 -9.11 -11.72 11.25
N LEU A 47 -10.21 -11.35 10.59
CA LEU A 47 -11.07 -12.28 9.84
C LEU A 47 -10.55 -12.64 8.46
N VAL A 48 -9.48 -12.00 8.02
CA VAL A 48 -8.85 -12.14 6.71
C VAL A 48 -8.64 -13.59 6.26
N ASP A 49 -8.09 -14.43 7.13
CA ASP A 49 -7.75 -15.82 6.81
C ASP A 49 -8.92 -16.78 7.08
N ASP A 50 -9.72 -16.50 8.12
CA ASP A 50 -10.77 -17.39 8.62
C ASP A 50 -12.13 -17.15 7.96
N ASN A 51 -12.45 -15.89 7.66
CA ASN A 51 -13.72 -15.47 7.07
C ASN A 51 -13.54 -14.22 6.17
N PRO A 52 -12.97 -14.37 4.97
CA PRO A 52 -12.68 -13.24 4.08
C PRO A 52 -13.93 -12.48 3.64
N ALA A 53 -15.10 -13.14 3.54
CA ALA A 53 -16.35 -12.48 3.19
C ALA A 53 -16.81 -11.49 4.30
N GLU A 54 -16.69 -11.90 5.56
CA GLU A 54 -17.00 -11.04 6.69
C GLU A 54 -15.95 -9.93 6.85
N SER A 55 -14.67 -10.25 6.63
CA SER A 55 -13.60 -9.24 6.57
C SER A 55 -13.93 -8.12 5.57
N THR A 56 -14.28 -8.47 4.33
CA THR A 56 -14.67 -7.50 3.30
C THR A 56 -15.91 -6.69 3.70
N ALA A 57 -16.89 -7.30 4.36
CA ALA A 57 -18.08 -6.58 4.83
C ALA A 57 -17.73 -5.50 5.88
N TRP A 58 -16.81 -5.82 6.80
CA TRP A 58 -16.32 -4.86 7.80
C TRP A 58 -15.48 -3.75 7.18
N LEU A 59 -14.61 -4.07 6.21
CA LEU A 59 -13.86 -3.05 5.48
C LEU A 59 -14.76 -2.11 4.70
N ARG A 60 -15.85 -2.63 4.11
CA ARG A 60 -16.85 -1.79 3.46
C ARG A 60 -17.53 -0.84 4.43
N ARG A 61 -17.94 -1.33 5.61
CA ARG A 61 -18.49 -0.47 6.67
C ARG A 61 -17.50 0.61 7.09
N ALA A 62 -16.24 0.27 7.31
CA ALA A 62 -15.20 1.25 7.64
C ALA A 62 -14.98 2.27 6.51
N ALA A 63 -14.94 1.82 5.26
CA ALA A 63 -14.82 2.71 4.10
C ALA A 63 -16.02 3.67 3.99
N ASP A 64 -17.23 3.20 4.29
CA ASP A 64 -18.47 4.00 4.27
C ASP A 64 -18.49 5.09 5.36
N THR A 65 -17.74 4.92 6.47
CA THR A 65 -17.53 6.01 7.44
C THR A 65 -16.49 7.04 6.98
N GLY A 66 -15.89 6.86 5.80
CA GLY A 66 -14.76 7.66 5.32
C GLY A 66 -13.41 7.28 5.94
N HIS A 67 -13.30 6.09 6.56
CA HIS A 67 -12.07 5.67 7.21
C HIS A 67 -10.97 5.39 6.17
N PRO A 68 -9.83 6.12 6.19
CA PRO A 68 -8.80 6.02 5.14
C PRO A 68 -8.24 4.60 4.97
N GLN A 69 -7.96 3.93 6.09
CA GLN A 69 -7.41 2.57 6.07
C GLN A 69 -8.47 1.54 5.62
N GLY A 70 -9.75 1.79 5.93
CA GLY A 70 -10.86 0.94 5.49
C GLY A 70 -11.03 1.00 3.97
N SER A 71 -11.06 2.23 3.42
CA SER A 71 -11.06 2.44 1.97
C SER A 71 -9.82 1.85 1.30
N TYR A 72 -8.63 1.99 1.91
CA TYR A 72 -7.41 1.39 1.36
C TYR A 72 -7.54 -0.13 1.19
N TYR A 73 -7.89 -0.86 2.25
CA TYR A 73 -7.97 -2.32 2.20
C TYR A 73 -9.14 -2.81 1.35
N LEU A 74 -10.30 -2.12 1.38
CA LEU A 74 -11.39 -2.43 0.45
C LEU A 74 -10.94 -2.28 -1.01
N GLY A 75 -10.16 -1.24 -1.33
CA GLY A 75 -9.60 -1.07 -2.66
C GLY A 75 -8.70 -2.23 -3.07
N VAL A 76 -7.88 -2.77 -2.14
CA VAL A 76 -7.08 -3.96 -2.47
C VAL A 76 -7.94 -5.18 -2.74
N VAL A 77 -8.98 -5.41 -1.93
CA VAL A 77 -9.95 -6.50 -2.15
C VAL A 77 -10.58 -6.40 -3.54
N LEU A 78 -11.11 -5.23 -3.90
CA LEU A 78 -11.75 -4.99 -5.20
C LEU A 78 -10.78 -5.24 -6.36
N ASN A 79 -9.53 -4.81 -6.23
CA ASN A 79 -8.53 -5.01 -7.27
C ASN A 79 -8.24 -6.48 -7.54
N ASP A 80 -8.18 -7.31 -6.50
CA ASP A 80 -7.96 -8.75 -6.65
C ASP A 80 -9.19 -9.50 -7.18
N GLU A 81 -10.39 -8.99 -6.87
CA GLU A 81 -11.64 -9.43 -7.48
C GLU A 81 -11.77 -9.00 -8.96
N GLY A 82 -10.82 -8.18 -9.45
CA GLY A 82 -10.78 -7.66 -10.82
C GLY A 82 -11.59 -6.39 -11.03
N ASP A 83 -12.20 -5.84 -9.98
CA ASP A 83 -12.86 -4.53 -10.00
C ASP A 83 -11.84 -3.40 -9.82
N VAL A 84 -11.05 -3.15 -10.86
CA VAL A 84 -9.99 -2.13 -10.88
C VAL A 84 -10.57 -0.72 -10.72
N ASP A 85 -11.73 -0.44 -11.32
CA ASP A 85 -12.37 0.88 -11.21
C ASP A 85 -12.87 1.14 -9.78
N GLY A 86 -13.52 0.14 -9.17
CA GLY A 86 -13.90 0.18 -7.77
C GLY A 86 -12.69 0.35 -6.84
N ALA A 87 -11.59 -0.35 -7.12
CA ALA A 87 -10.35 -0.23 -6.35
C ALA A 87 -9.78 1.19 -6.40
N ARG A 88 -9.67 1.77 -7.60
CA ARG A 88 -9.19 3.15 -7.81
C ARG A 88 -10.03 4.16 -7.06
N GLU A 89 -11.36 4.01 -7.08
CA GLU A 89 -12.26 4.90 -6.33
C GLU A 89 -11.98 4.85 -4.83
N GLN A 90 -11.80 3.65 -4.26
CA GLN A 90 -11.52 3.53 -2.83
C GLN A 90 -10.13 4.07 -2.47
N TRP A 91 -9.10 3.81 -3.27
CA TRP A 91 -7.77 4.39 -3.05
C TRP A 91 -7.73 5.90 -3.23
N ARG A 92 -8.57 6.47 -4.11
CA ARG A 92 -8.75 7.92 -4.21
C ARG A 92 -9.32 8.48 -2.91
N ARG A 93 -10.39 7.89 -2.37
CA ARG A 93 -10.97 8.31 -1.07
C ARG A 93 -9.94 8.27 0.06
N ALA A 94 -9.15 7.21 0.14
CA ALA A 94 -8.08 7.10 1.13
C ALA A 94 -6.96 8.14 0.91
N THR A 95 -6.61 8.43 -0.35
CA THR A 95 -5.65 9.48 -0.71
C THR A 95 -6.14 10.88 -0.34
N ASP A 96 -7.42 11.17 -0.57
CA ASP A 96 -8.04 12.45 -0.24
C ASP A 96 -8.11 12.67 1.29
N ALA A 97 -8.23 11.58 2.05
CA ALA A 97 -8.09 11.56 3.50
C ALA A 97 -6.62 11.60 4.00
N GLY A 98 -5.64 11.72 3.10
CA GLY A 98 -4.23 11.86 3.47
C GLY A 98 -3.49 10.54 3.75
N TYR A 99 -4.05 9.39 3.36
CA TYR A 99 -3.44 8.09 3.64
C TYR A 99 -2.29 7.79 2.67
N THR A 100 -1.06 7.93 3.16
CA THR A 100 0.18 7.73 2.39
C THR A 100 0.25 6.39 1.64
N PRO A 101 -0.12 5.23 2.24
CA PRO A 101 -0.10 3.96 1.50
C PRO A 101 -1.06 3.92 0.30
N ALA A 102 -2.20 4.62 0.38
CA ALA A 102 -3.12 4.73 -0.74
C ALA A 102 -2.56 5.57 -1.90
N MET A 103 -1.78 6.61 -1.58
CA MET A 103 -1.10 7.43 -2.59
C MET A 103 -0.09 6.60 -3.38
N HIS A 104 0.66 5.72 -2.70
CA HIS A 104 1.62 4.83 -3.36
C HIS A 104 0.93 3.86 -4.34
N ILE A 105 -0.08 3.13 -3.87
CA ILE A 105 -0.76 2.11 -4.68
C ILE A 105 -1.52 2.74 -5.85
N LEU A 106 -2.17 3.89 -5.63
CA LEU A 106 -2.85 4.61 -6.71
C LEU A 106 -1.84 5.08 -7.76
N GLY A 107 -0.67 5.57 -7.35
CA GLY A 107 0.42 5.92 -8.26
C GLY A 107 0.89 4.71 -9.09
N PHE A 108 1.03 3.54 -8.45
CA PHE A 108 1.39 2.29 -9.14
C PHE A 108 0.33 1.88 -10.18
N THR A 109 -0.94 1.87 -9.81
CA THR A 109 -2.03 1.48 -10.73
C THR A 109 -2.22 2.47 -11.89
N LEU A 110 -2.01 3.77 -11.66
CA LEU A 110 -2.01 4.78 -12.72
C LEU A 110 -0.84 4.55 -13.69
N TYR A 111 0.33 4.20 -13.15
CA TYR A 111 1.49 3.88 -13.96
C TYR A 111 1.24 2.65 -14.86
N GLU A 112 0.64 1.58 -14.33
CA GLU A 112 0.29 0.39 -15.12
C GLU A 112 -0.72 0.69 -16.24
N ALA A 113 -1.58 1.70 -16.05
CA ALA A 113 -2.49 2.19 -17.09
C ALA A 113 -1.86 3.18 -18.07
N GLY A 114 -0.56 3.47 -17.94
CA GLY A 114 0.15 4.42 -18.80
C GLY A 114 -0.07 5.89 -18.44
N GLU A 115 -0.75 6.18 -17.33
CA GLU A 115 -1.02 7.53 -16.83
C GLU A 115 0.17 8.07 -16.01
N VAL A 116 1.36 8.06 -16.63
CA VAL A 116 2.66 8.26 -15.95
C VAL A 116 2.74 9.59 -15.19
N ASP A 117 2.23 10.69 -15.76
CA ASP A 117 2.29 12.00 -15.08
C ASP A 117 1.42 12.07 -13.83
N LEU A 118 0.25 11.41 -13.86
CA LEU A 118 -0.60 11.30 -12.67
C LEU A 118 0.06 10.39 -11.64
N ALA A 119 0.66 9.28 -12.06
CA ALA A 119 1.43 8.40 -11.18
C ALA A 119 2.54 9.16 -10.43
N LYS A 120 3.34 9.97 -11.14
CA LYS A 120 4.38 10.81 -10.51
C LYS A 120 3.81 11.80 -9.50
N GLN A 121 2.64 12.39 -9.74
CA GLN A 121 1.99 13.30 -8.79
C GLN A 121 1.61 12.59 -7.49
N HIS A 122 1.03 11.38 -7.60
CA HIS A 122 0.68 10.58 -6.44
C HIS A 122 1.92 10.09 -5.68
N TRP A 123 2.97 9.64 -6.37
CA TRP A 123 4.22 9.26 -5.72
C TRP A 123 4.92 10.44 -5.05
N ARG A 124 4.90 11.64 -5.62
CA ARG A 124 5.42 12.84 -4.94
C ARG A 124 4.73 13.08 -3.59
N ARG A 125 3.40 13.04 -3.57
CA ARG A 125 2.63 13.15 -2.30
C ARG A 125 2.98 12.04 -1.32
N ALA A 126 3.17 10.82 -1.80
CA ALA A 126 3.60 9.70 -0.95
C ALA A 126 5.03 9.86 -0.42
N VAL A 127 5.95 10.44 -1.20
CA VAL A 127 7.32 10.80 -0.80
C VAL A 127 7.32 11.88 0.28
N ASP A 128 6.43 12.86 0.19
CA ASP A 128 6.23 13.86 1.25
C ASP A 128 5.76 13.20 2.55
N GLY A 129 4.92 12.17 2.44
CA GLY A 129 4.51 11.29 3.53
C GLY A 129 5.56 10.27 3.99
N GLY A 130 6.78 10.29 3.42
CA GLY A 130 7.89 9.43 3.84
C GLY A 130 7.85 7.99 3.29
N ASN A 131 7.03 7.69 2.29
CA ASN A 131 6.94 6.35 1.72
C ASN A 131 8.19 5.99 0.89
N ALA A 132 9.01 5.07 1.39
CA ALA A 132 10.26 4.67 0.77
C ALA A 132 10.08 3.97 -0.59
N ASP A 133 9.01 3.20 -0.79
CA ASP A 133 8.73 2.56 -2.08
C ASP A 133 8.46 3.61 -3.16
N SER A 134 7.61 4.60 -2.86
CA SER A 134 7.32 5.71 -3.77
C SER A 134 8.56 6.54 -4.11
N MET A 135 9.52 6.66 -3.18
CA MET A 135 10.81 7.27 -3.49
C MET A 135 11.55 6.50 -4.57
N VAL A 136 11.60 5.16 -4.50
CA VAL A 136 12.24 4.32 -5.53
C VAL A 136 11.51 4.44 -6.87
N PHE A 137 10.17 4.35 -6.88
CA PHE A 137 9.40 4.46 -8.11
C PHE A 137 9.57 5.83 -8.80
N LEU A 138 9.49 6.92 -8.02
CA LEU A 138 9.72 8.26 -8.54
C LEU A 138 11.18 8.45 -8.99
N ALA A 139 12.15 7.94 -8.24
CA ALA A 139 13.57 7.98 -8.61
C ALA A 139 13.82 7.34 -9.98
N MET A 140 13.29 6.14 -10.21
CA MET A 140 13.43 5.47 -11.49
C MET A 140 12.86 6.28 -12.65
N ARG A 141 11.80 7.07 -12.44
CA ARG A 141 11.26 7.96 -13.48
C ARG A 141 12.18 9.16 -13.73
N LEU A 142 12.68 9.80 -12.67
CA LEU A 142 13.62 10.92 -12.80
C LEU A 142 14.88 10.50 -13.55
N LEU A 143 15.44 9.32 -13.24
CA LEU A 143 16.59 8.76 -13.94
C LEU A 143 16.30 8.53 -15.45
N GLN A 144 15.12 8.00 -15.79
CA GLN A 144 14.72 7.82 -17.19
C GLN A 144 14.53 9.14 -17.93
N GLU A 145 14.08 10.18 -17.22
CA GLU A 145 13.91 11.55 -17.74
C GLU A 145 15.24 12.32 -17.81
N GLY A 146 16.35 11.73 -17.35
CA GLY A 146 17.69 12.31 -17.36
C GLY A 146 18.02 13.16 -16.13
N ASP A 147 17.13 13.23 -15.14
CA ASP A 147 17.39 13.87 -13.84
C ASP A 147 18.12 12.89 -12.90
N ALA A 148 19.42 12.73 -13.17
CA ALA A 148 20.30 11.85 -12.41
C ALA A 148 20.40 12.26 -10.93
N ASP A 149 20.53 13.55 -10.67
CA ASP A 149 20.68 14.11 -9.32
C ASP A 149 19.41 13.90 -8.49
N GLY A 150 18.24 14.24 -9.04
CA GLY A 150 16.96 14.04 -8.38
C GLY A 150 16.65 12.57 -8.15
N GLY A 151 16.95 11.70 -9.13
CA GLY A 151 16.82 10.26 -9.01
C GLY A 151 17.69 9.67 -7.90
N ARG A 152 18.98 10.02 -7.89
CA ARG A 152 19.95 9.58 -6.86
C ARG A 152 19.53 10.03 -5.46
N ALA A 153 19.16 11.30 -5.29
CA ALA A 153 18.75 11.84 -4.00
C ALA A 153 17.55 11.09 -3.38
N LEU A 154 16.58 10.69 -4.21
CA LEU A 154 15.44 9.89 -3.76
C LEU A 154 15.85 8.46 -3.38
N LEU A 155 16.76 7.83 -4.12
CA LEU A 155 17.28 6.50 -3.77
C LEU A 155 18.07 6.55 -2.46
N GLU A 156 18.90 7.58 -2.23
CA GLU A 156 19.63 7.76 -0.97
C GLU A 156 18.68 7.89 0.22
N ARG A 157 17.62 8.68 0.07
CA ARG A 157 16.59 8.82 1.11
C ARG A 157 15.85 7.50 1.37
N ALA A 158 15.51 6.76 0.33
CA ALA A 158 14.85 5.45 0.47
C ALA A 158 15.77 4.40 1.11
N ALA A 159 17.06 4.40 0.76
CA ALA A 159 18.07 3.52 1.35
C ALA A 159 18.28 3.83 2.85
N ALA A 160 18.28 5.11 3.23
CA ALA A 160 18.33 5.53 4.63
C ALA A 160 17.12 5.06 5.45
N LEU A 161 15.97 4.84 4.80
CA LEU A 161 14.77 4.24 5.40
C LEU A 161 14.79 2.69 5.36
N GLY A 162 15.89 2.08 4.92
CA GLY A 162 16.07 0.63 4.87
C GLY A 162 15.47 -0.04 3.63
N ASN A 163 15.10 0.71 2.58
CA ASN A 163 14.61 0.11 1.35
C ASN A 163 15.75 -0.55 0.57
N GLN A 164 15.69 -1.88 0.45
CA GLN A 164 16.75 -2.67 -0.19
C GLN A 164 16.89 -2.39 -1.70
N LEU A 165 15.77 -2.18 -2.41
CA LEU A 165 15.81 -1.85 -3.85
C LEU A 165 16.54 -0.54 -4.10
N ALA A 166 16.43 0.42 -3.16
CA ALA A 166 17.14 1.67 -3.25
C ALA A 166 18.67 1.50 -3.11
N VAL A 167 19.11 0.65 -2.17
CA VAL A 167 20.53 0.31 -1.97
C VAL A 167 21.10 -0.34 -3.23
N GLU A 168 20.38 -1.30 -3.80
CA GLU A 168 20.78 -1.99 -5.03
C GLU A 168 20.82 -1.04 -6.23
N GLY A 169 19.85 -0.11 -6.33
CA GLY A 169 19.81 0.91 -7.37
C GLY A 169 21.00 1.87 -7.31
N LEU A 170 21.38 2.32 -6.11
CA LEU A 170 22.56 3.19 -5.93
C LEU A 170 23.86 2.48 -6.33
N ALA A 171 24.04 1.22 -5.92
CA ALA A 171 25.21 0.45 -6.28
C ALA A 171 25.39 0.31 -7.80
N GLN A 172 24.28 0.14 -8.54
CA GLN A 172 24.28 0.07 -10.00
C GLN A 172 24.66 1.41 -10.66
N LEU A 173 24.15 2.54 -10.13
CA LEU A 173 24.50 3.87 -10.62
C LEU A 173 26.00 4.18 -10.42
N ASP A 174 26.54 3.86 -9.25
CA ASP A 174 27.97 4.07 -8.95
C ASP A 174 28.86 3.22 -9.88
N THR A 175 28.42 2.02 -10.26
CA THR A 175 29.18 1.17 -11.18
C THR A 175 29.09 1.62 -12.64
N SER A 176 28.03 2.32 -13.05
CA SER A 176 27.96 2.92 -14.39
C SER A 176 28.83 4.17 -14.48
N ASP A 177 28.86 5.00 -13.43
CA ASP A 177 29.64 6.24 -13.39
C ASP A 177 31.16 5.96 -13.32
N GLY A 178 31.56 4.90 -12.60
CA GLY A 178 32.96 4.50 -12.46
C GLY A 178 33.60 3.81 -13.68
N ARG A 179 32.84 3.43 -14.71
CA ARG A 179 33.38 2.85 -15.96
C ARG A 179 33.78 3.91 -17.00
N GLY A 180 33.60 5.19 -16.69
CA GLY A 180 33.92 6.32 -17.57
C GLY A 180 35.18 7.11 -17.21
N SER A 181 35.99 6.66 -16.25
CA SER A 181 37.21 7.35 -15.78
C SER A 181 38.50 6.72 -16.30
#